data_AF-A0A1Q9VZL1-F1
#
_entry.id   AF-A0A1Q9VZL1-F1
#
_cell.length_a   1.000
_cell.length_b   1.000
_cell.length_c   1.000
_cell.angle_alpha   90.00
_cell.angle_beta   90.00
_cell.angle_gamma   90.00
#
_symmetry.space_group_name_H-M   'P 1'
#
loop_
_entity.id
_entity.type
_entity.pdbx_description
1 polymer ?
#
loop_
_entity_poly.entity_id
_entity_poly.type
_entity_poly.pdbx_seq_one_letter_code
_entity_poly.pdbx_strand_id
1 'polypeptide(L)'
;MRLTAYALVADPSFLASSLRAYYDHVDRIVLSYDATATSWTGTPLPLDECLAVIKELDTAGKCEHAPGDYARPGTAPLDAETQQRQEALDAASQDADWVLQLDTDEVMLRPSAFLASLRRADGAGAAALDYPSRWLYTRVAPGRYLEASRRFGQPAASYPGPLAVRAGTRLTHARQVDGPLYRVDLGPWNTDPARPRDAIVHEVVRPQDAVLHFSWVRRPEAMRQKFGWSGHTAHYSRPGVYERWEHRTRHPYRAALTSPLRRQEWYRLVTVPEPPGGEP
;
A
#
# COMPACT_ATOMS: atom_id res chain seq x y z
N MET A 1 13.93 -19.74 -1.86
CA MET A 1 13.26 -18.86 -0.91
C MET A 1 11.77 -18.96 -1.15
N ARG A 2 11.02 -19.47 -0.19
CA ARG A 2 9.55 -19.54 -0.20
C ARG A 2 8.99 -18.18 0.18
N LEU A 3 8.05 -17.71 -0.63
CA LEU A 3 7.48 -16.37 -0.50
C LEU A 3 5.96 -16.50 -0.42
N THR A 4 5.40 -16.04 0.68
CA THR A 4 3.95 -15.95 0.87
C THR A 4 3.54 -14.49 0.99
N ALA A 5 2.24 -14.24 1.05
CA ALA A 5 1.71 -12.91 1.33
C ALA A 5 0.54 -12.98 2.30
N TYR A 6 0.24 -11.85 2.91
CA TYR A 6 -1.10 -11.58 3.42
C TYR A 6 -1.65 -10.29 2.81
N ALA A 7 -2.98 -10.17 2.74
CA ALA A 7 -3.67 -8.97 2.35
C ALA A 7 -4.79 -8.64 3.35
N LEU A 8 -4.92 -7.36 3.72
CA LEU A 8 -6.06 -6.89 4.52
C LEU A 8 -7.22 -6.52 3.60
N VAL A 9 -8.24 -7.38 3.53
CA VAL A 9 -9.34 -7.23 2.57
C VAL A 9 -10.40 -6.29 3.13
N ALA A 10 -10.51 -5.09 2.53
CA ALA A 10 -11.47 -4.07 2.96
C ALA A 10 -11.99 -3.14 1.85
N ASP A 11 -11.28 -3.00 0.73
CA ASP A 11 -11.61 -2.06 -0.34
C ASP A 11 -11.48 -2.72 -1.73
N PRO A 12 -12.57 -2.82 -2.51
CA PRO A 12 -12.57 -3.50 -3.81
C PRO A 12 -11.94 -2.67 -4.93
N SER A 13 -11.77 -1.35 -4.75
CA SER A 13 -11.46 -0.39 -5.83
C SER A 13 -10.23 -0.78 -6.68
N PHE A 14 -9.20 -1.34 -6.05
CA PHE A 14 -7.98 -1.80 -6.72
C PHE A 14 -7.61 -3.24 -6.37
N LEU A 15 -8.47 -3.95 -5.64
CA LEU A 15 -8.16 -5.26 -5.06
C LEU A 15 -7.69 -6.26 -6.12
N ALA A 16 -8.41 -6.35 -7.24
CA ALA A 16 -8.06 -7.25 -8.33
C ALA A 16 -6.69 -6.94 -8.93
N SER A 17 -6.39 -5.65 -9.12
CA SER A 17 -5.12 -5.19 -9.68
C SER A 17 -3.97 -5.38 -8.69
N SER A 18 -4.19 -5.09 -7.40
CA SER A 18 -3.21 -5.30 -6.34
C SER A 18 -2.84 -6.77 -6.24
N LEU A 19 -3.81 -7.67 -6.03
CA LEU A 19 -3.53 -9.10 -5.88
C LEU A 19 -2.87 -9.70 -7.15
N ARG A 20 -3.34 -9.37 -8.35
CA ARG A 20 -2.73 -9.84 -9.62
C ARG A 20 -1.25 -9.48 -9.74
N ALA A 21 -0.83 -8.35 -9.20
CA ALA A 21 0.56 -7.92 -9.28
C ALA A 21 1.54 -8.83 -8.50
N TYR A 22 1.03 -9.63 -7.55
CA TYR A 22 1.83 -10.51 -6.71
C TYR A 22 1.50 -12.00 -6.86
N TYR A 23 0.31 -12.33 -7.38
CA TYR A 23 -0.25 -13.69 -7.39
C TYR A 23 0.67 -14.76 -8.00
N ASP A 24 1.35 -14.44 -9.09
CA ASP A 24 2.26 -15.37 -9.79
C ASP A 24 3.63 -15.50 -9.11
N HIS A 25 3.89 -14.69 -8.08
CA HIS A 25 5.18 -14.59 -7.41
C HIS A 25 5.18 -15.10 -5.97
N VAL A 26 4.01 -15.49 -5.47
CA VAL A 26 3.83 -16.02 -4.12
C VAL A 26 3.24 -17.42 -4.17
N ASP A 27 3.57 -18.22 -3.17
CA ASP A 27 3.09 -19.60 -3.03
C ASP A 27 1.63 -19.61 -2.55
N ARG A 28 1.27 -18.70 -1.65
CA ARG A 28 -0.11 -18.47 -1.17
C ARG A 28 -0.33 -17.04 -0.68
N ILE A 29 -1.60 -16.65 -0.54
CA ILE A 29 -2.04 -15.36 -0.01
C ILE A 29 -3.06 -15.60 1.11
N VAL A 30 -2.73 -15.18 2.33
CA VAL A 30 -3.68 -15.14 3.44
C VAL A 30 -4.56 -13.89 3.33
N LEU A 31 -5.86 -14.09 3.26
CA LEU A 31 -6.86 -13.02 3.16
C LEU A 31 -7.44 -12.75 4.55
N SER A 32 -6.97 -11.68 5.19
CA SER A 32 -7.46 -11.28 6.50
C SER A 32 -8.56 -10.22 6.37
N TYR A 33 -9.68 -10.44 7.04
CA TYR A 33 -10.80 -9.51 7.10
C TYR A 33 -11.63 -9.73 8.36
N ASP A 34 -12.40 -8.71 8.73
CA ASP A 34 -13.32 -8.81 9.85
C ASP A 34 -14.52 -9.71 9.51
N ALA A 35 -14.80 -10.68 10.37
CA ALA A 35 -15.85 -11.68 10.16
C ALA A 35 -17.26 -11.07 10.13
N THR A 36 -17.44 -9.87 10.71
CA THR A 36 -18.71 -9.14 10.71
C THR A 36 -18.79 -8.10 9.59
N ALA A 37 -17.82 -8.06 8.68
CA ALA A 37 -17.67 -7.03 7.66
C ALA A 37 -17.66 -5.61 8.26
N THR A 38 -17.02 -5.45 9.42
CA THR A 38 -16.92 -4.17 10.11
C THR A 38 -15.47 -3.72 10.16
N SER A 39 -15.22 -2.44 9.89
CA SER A 39 -13.89 -1.84 9.97
C SER A 39 -13.45 -1.57 11.42
N TRP A 40 -12.17 -1.25 11.60
CA TRP A 40 -11.61 -0.85 12.90
C TRP A 40 -12.29 0.37 13.55
N THR A 41 -13.07 1.13 12.78
CA THR A 41 -13.80 2.32 13.23
C THR A 41 -15.30 2.07 13.43
N GLY A 42 -15.76 0.84 13.23
CA GLY A 42 -17.18 0.48 13.34
C GLY A 42 -18.01 0.78 12.10
N THR A 43 -17.39 1.15 10.98
CA THR A 43 -18.10 1.37 9.71
C THR A 43 -18.19 0.08 8.87
N PRO A 44 -19.31 -0.18 8.16
CA PRO A 44 -19.44 -1.36 7.31
C PRO A 44 -18.42 -1.38 6.17
N LEU A 45 -17.90 -2.58 5.88
CA LEU A 45 -17.00 -2.87 4.77
C LEU A 45 -17.77 -3.52 3.61
N PRO A 46 -17.44 -3.21 2.35
CA PRO A 46 -17.98 -3.90 1.17
C PRO A 46 -17.33 -5.28 0.98
N LEU A 47 -17.38 -6.15 2.00
CA LEU A 47 -16.68 -7.42 2.03
C LEU A 47 -17.17 -8.37 0.92
N ASP A 48 -18.49 -8.45 0.68
CA ASP A 48 -19.06 -9.32 -0.35
C ASP A 48 -18.51 -9.00 -1.75
N GLU A 49 -18.38 -7.72 -2.08
CA GLU A 49 -17.77 -7.27 -3.34
C GLU A 49 -16.29 -7.69 -3.43
N CYS A 50 -15.55 -7.55 -2.32
CA CYS A 50 -14.16 -7.97 -2.26
C CYS A 50 -14.00 -9.48 -2.46
N LEU A 51 -14.85 -10.29 -1.80
CA LEU A 51 -14.81 -11.75 -1.91
C LEU A 51 -15.20 -12.23 -3.31
N ALA A 52 -16.14 -11.55 -3.97
CA ALA A 52 -16.49 -11.84 -5.37
C ALA A 52 -15.28 -11.60 -6.30
N VAL A 53 -14.59 -10.47 -6.15
CA VAL A 53 -13.37 -10.16 -6.90
C VAL A 53 -12.27 -11.21 -6.67
N ILE A 54 -12.07 -11.62 -5.43
CA ILE A 54 -11.07 -12.64 -5.06
C ILE A 54 -11.41 -13.98 -5.70
N LYS A 55 -12.68 -14.39 -5.67
CA LYS A 55 -13.14 -15.65 -6.24
C LYS A 55 -12.88 -15.73 -7.75
N GLU A 56 -13.04 -14.63 -8.47
CA GLU A 56 -12.74 -14.57 -9.91
C GLU A 56 -11.23 -14.58 -10.20
N LEU A 57 -10.43 -14.02 -9.28
CA LEU A 57 -8.98 -13.91 -9.43
C LEU A 57 -8.24 -15.21 -9.07
N ASP A 58 -8.72 -15.94 -8.06
CA ASP A 58 -8.00 -17.09 -7.49
C ASP A 58 -8.12 -18.36 -8.33
N THR A 59 -7.53 -18.34 -9.53
CA THR A 59 -7.62 -19.44 -10.49
C THR A 59 -6.80 -20.66 -10.11
N ALA A 60 -5.81 -20.52 -9.22
CA ALA A 60 -4.93 -21.59 -8.77
C ALA A 60 -5.14 -22.01 -7.31
N GLY A 61 -6.18 -21.49 -6.62
CA GLY A 61 -6.49 -21.87 -5.24
C GLY A 61 -5.42 -21.45 -4.23
N LYS A 62 -4.76 -20.31 -4.46
CA LYS A 62 -3.69 -19.77 -3.60
C LYS A 62 -4.22 -18.90 -2.46
N CYS A 63 -5.49 -18.50 -2.50
CA CYS A 63 -6.07 -17.61 -1.51
C CYS A 63 -6.65 -18.40 -0.32
N GLU A 64 -6.12 -18.15 0.87
CA GLU A 64 -6.57 -18.77 2.12
C GLU A 64 -7.33 -17.73 2.96
N HIS A 65 -8.58 -18.02 3.28
CA HIS A 65 -9.42 -17.11 4.06
C HIS A 65 -9.08 -17.19 5.55
N ALA A 66 -8.82 -16.06 6.18
CA ALA A 66 -8.54 -15.93 7.61
C ALA A 66 -9.43 -14.83 8.24
N PRO A 67 -10.75 -15.09 8.38
CA PRO A 67 -11.64 -14.16 9.08
C PRO A 67 -11.31 -14.07 10.57
N GLY A 68 -11.45 -12.89 11.16
CA GLY A 68 -11.25 -12.65 12.59
C GLY A 68 -12.14 -11.57 13.17
N ASP A 69 -11.96 -11.27 14.46
CA ASP A 69 -12.68 -10.21 15.19
C ASP A 69 -11.75 -9.01 15.41
N TYR A 70 -11.85 -8.05 14.50
CA TYR A 70 -10.94 -6.90 14.38
C TYR A 70 -11.64 -5.57 14.65
N ALA A 71 -12.96 -5.50 14.44
CA ALA A 71 -13.79 -4.36 14.81
C ALA A 71 -14.04 -4.32 16.32
N ARG A 72 -13.03 -3.91 17.11
CA ARG A 72 -13.09 -3.88 18.58
C ARG A 72 -13.41 -2.48 19.11
N PRO A 73 -14.64 -2.22 19.57
CA PRO A 73 -15.00 -0.93 20.15
C PRO A 73 -14.09 -0.60 21.36
N GLY A 74 -13.61 0.64 21.43
CA GLY A 74 -12.75 1.11 22.52
C GLY A 74 -11.25 0.80 22.36
N THR A 75 -10.85 0.08 21.32
CA THR A 75 -9.44 -0.05 20.91
C THR A 75 -9.10 1.05 19.90
N ALA A 76 -7.87 1.59 19.94
CA ALA A 76 -7.44 2.53 18.91
C ALA A 76 -7.37 1.82 17.55
N PRO A 77 -7.89 2.42 16.45
CA PRO A 77 -7.95 1.74 15.15
C PRO A 77 -6.60 1.21 14.65
N LEU A 78 -5.50 1.94 14.90
CA LEU A 78 -4.17 1.50 14.50
C LEU A 78 -3.66 0.31 15.32
N ASP A 79 -4.07 0.17 16.58
CA ASP A 79 -3.71 -0.98 17.41
C ASP A 79 -4.48 -2.23 16.93
N ALA A 80 -5.77 -2.06 16.59
CA ALA A 80 -6.58 -3.11 15.98
C ALA A 80 -6.03 -3.54 14.61
N GLU A 81 -5.64 -2.57 13.76
CA GLU A 81 -4.96 -2.84 12.49
C GLU A 81 -3.64 -3.61 12.71
N THR A 82 -2.81 -3.18 13.67
CA THR A 82 -1.53 -3.85 13.97
C THR A 82 -1.76 -5.29 14.40
N GLN A 83 -2.76 -5.54 15.26
CA GLN A 83 -3.13 -6.89 15.66
C GLN A 83 -3.59 -7.74 14.47
N GLN A 84 -4.49 -7.22 13.63
CA GLN A 84 -4.98 -7.93 12.45
C GLN A 84 -3.82 -8.30 11.52
N ARG A 85 -2.90 -7.36 11.26
CA ARG A 85 -1.69 -7.62 10.46
C ARG A 85 -0.81 -8.67 11.08
N GLN A 86 -0.64 -8.66 12.41
CA GLN A 86 0.16 -9.68 13.10
C GLN A 86 -0.45 -11.07 12.94
N GLU A 87 -1.75 -11.23 13.15
CA GLU A 87 -2.43 -12.52 12.99
C GLU A 87 -2.35 -13.04 11.54
N ALA A 88 -2.53 -12.13 10.56
CA ALA A 88 -2.37 -12.45 9.15
C ALA A 88 -0.92 -12.84 8.79
N LEU A 89 0.06 -12.13 9.35
CA LEU A 89 1.48 -12.43 9.19
C LEU A 89 1.85 -13.78 9.81
N ASP A 90 1.35 -14.09 11.00
CA ASP A 90 1.62 -15.36 11.68
C ASP A 90 1.07 -16.53 10.85
N ALA A 91 -0.15 -16.40 10.32
CA ALA A 91 -0.73 -17.38 9.41
C ALA A 91 0.08 -17.51 8.12
N ALA A 92 0.47 -16.39 7.48
CA ALA A 92 1.24 -16.38 6.24
C ALA A 92 2.71 -16.84 6.43
N SER A 93 3.23 -16.78 7.66
CA SER A 93 4.60 -17.20 8.00
C SER A 93 4.78 -18.72 7.99
N GLN A 94 3.70 -19.50 8.09
CA GLN A 94 3.78 -20.96 8.03
C GLN A 94 4.44 -21.40 6.72
N ASP A 95 5.54 -22.15 6.83
CA ASP A 95 6.33 -22.66 5.71
C ASP A 95 6.93 -21.60 4.76
N ALA A 96 7.06 -20.35 5.21
CA ALA A 96 7.62 -19.24 4.43
C ALA A 96 9.02 -18.83 4.91
N ASP A 97 9.85 -18.30 4.00
CA ASP A 97 11.09 -17.60 4.38
C ASP A 97 10.84 -16.09 4.54
N TRP A 98 9.96 -15.55 3.68
CA TRP A 98 9.55 -14.15 3.63
C TRP A 98 8.05 -14.05 3.40
N VAL A 99 7.45 -12.98 3.91
CA VAL A 99 6.03 -12.65 3.77
C VAL A 99 5.88 -11.25 3.22
N LEU A 100 5.08 -11.10 2.15
CA LEU A 100 4.66 -9.80 1.64
C LEU A 100 3.49 -9.25 2.45
N GLN A 101 3.57 -7.96 2.77
CA GLN A 101 2.54 -7.22 3.50
C GLN A 101 1.76 -6.36 2.50
N LEU A 102 0.58 -6.80 2.07
CA LEU A 102 -0.14 -6.17 0.97
C LEU A 102 -1.31 -5.31 1.45
N ASP A 103 -1.37 -4.08 0.95
CA ASP A 103 -2.58 -3.27 0.94
C ASP A 103 -3.35 -3.48 -0.39
N THR A 104 -4.69 -3.37 -0.36
CA THR A 104 -5.52 -3.66 -1.55
C THR A 104 -5.44 -2.60 -2.65
N ASP A 105 -4.66 -1.54 -2.45
CA ASP A 105 -4.43 -0.46 -3.40
C ASP A 105 -2.96 -0.24 -3.78
N GLU A 106 -2.11 -1.26 -3.58
CA GLU A 106 -0.71 -1.27 -3.99
C GLU A 106 -0.48 -2.20 -5.20
N VAL A 107 -0.05 -1.64 -6.34
CA VAL A 107 0.15 -2.40 -7.59
C VAL A 107 1.62 -2.35 -8.02
N MET A 108 2.24 -3.52 -8.12
CA MET A 108 3.61 -3.68 -8.59
C MET A 108 3.65 -3.96 -10.10
N LEU A 109 4.11 -2.99 -10.90
CA LEU A 109 4.16 -3.15 -12.36
C LEU A 109 5.33 -4.00 -12.86
N ARG A 110 6.41 -4.08 -12.09
CA ARG A 110 7.66 -4.79 -12.46
C ARG A 110 8.18 -5.64 -11.31
N PRO A 111 7.57 -6.81 -11.05
CA PRO A 111 7.94 -7.64 -9.91
C PRO A 111 9.38 -8.16 -9.94
N SER A 112 9.99 -8.29 -11.12
CA SER A 112 11.37 -8.78 -11.25
C SER A 112 12.40 -7.92 -10.51
N ALA A 113 12.24 -6.60 -10.51
CA ALA A 113 13.13 -5.69 -9.79
C ALA A 113 13.00 -5.87 -8.27
N PHE A 114 11.76 -5.92 -7.78
CA PHE A 114 11.45 -6.20 -6.38
C PHE A 114 12.03 -7.54 -5.92
N LEU A 115 11.78 -8.62 -6.66
CA LEU A 115 12.29 -9.96 -6.33
C LEU A 115 13.83 -10.02 -6.34
N ALA A 116 14.49 -9.23 -7.19
CA ALA A 116 15.95 -9.10 -7.16
C ALA A 116 16.42 -8.37 -5.89
N SER A 117 15.75 -7.30 -5.48
CA SER A 117 16.04 -6.59 -4.22
C SER A 117 15.77 -7.46 -3.00
N LEU A 118 14.70 -8.25 -3.02
CA LEU A 118 14.37 -9.18 -1.93
C LEU A 118 15.44 -10.25 -1.75
N ARG A 119 15.99 -10.81 -2.84
CA ARG A 119 17.14 -11.73 -2.76
C ARG A 119 18.41 -11.07 -2.23
N ARG A 120 18.64 -9.78 -2.53
CA ARG A 120 19.76 -9.03 -1.94
C ARG A 120 19.56 -8.75 -0.46
N ALA A 121 18.35 -8.39 -0.05
CA ALA A 121 17.97 -8.22 1.35
C ALA A 121 18.15 -9.54 2.13
N ASP A 122 17.74 -10.66 1.52
CA ASP A 122 17.94 -12.01 2.05
C ASP A 122 19.43 -12.31 2.27
N GLY A 123 20.27 -12.14 1.25
CA GLY A 123 21.72 -12.33 1.34
C GLY A 123 22.43 -11.37 2.30
N ALA A 124 21.86 -10.20 2.56
CA ALA A 124 22.35 -9.24 3.55
C ALA A 124 21.90 -9.55 4.99
N GLY A 125 21.10 -10.61 5.19
CA GLY A 125 20.58 -10.97 6.52
C GLY A 125 19.55 -9.97 7.06
N ALA A 126 18.87 -9.22 6.19
CA ALA A 126 17.87 -8.26 6.62
C ALA A 126 16.63 -8.94 7.20
N ALA A 127 16.01 -8.27 8.17
CA ALA A 127 14.73 -8.69 8.76
C ALA A 127 13.53 -8.23 7.90
N ALA A 128 13.73 -7.17 7.13
CA ALA A 128 12.66 -6.55 6.34
C ALA A 128 13.21 -5.79 5.13
N LEU A 129 12.37 -5.65 4.10
CA LEU A 129 12.64 -4.92 2.87
C LEU A 129 11.72 -3.70 2.78
N ASP A 130 12.32 -2.52 2.94
CA ASP A 130 11.70 -1.23 2.62
C ASP A 130 11.81 -1.01 1.11
N TYR A 131 10.71 -1.19 0.38
CA TYR A 131 10.66 -1.02 -1.07
C TYR A 131 9.84 0.22 -1.43
N PRO A 132 10.29 1.07 -2.39
CA PRO A 132 9.68 2.37 -2.60
C PRO A 132 8.30 2.24 -3.23
N SER A 133 7.36 3.03 -2.73
CA SER A 133 6.07 3.28 -3.36
C SER A 133 5.99 4.69 -3.95
N ARG A 134 5.18 4.85 -4.99
CA ARG A 134 4.83 6.11 -5.65
C ARG A 134 3.35 6.36 -5.47
N TRP A 135 3.00 7.44 -4.77
CA TRP A 135 1.61 7.70 -4.39
C TRP A 135 0.88 8.47 -5.48
N LEU A 136 -0.09 7.81 -6.10
CA LEU A 136 -1.00 8.45 -7.04
C LEU A 136 -2.14 9.12 -6.27
N TYR A 137 -2.49 10.32 -6.71
CA TYR A 137 -3.44 11.19 -6.04
C TYR A 137 -4.81 11.19 -6.70
N THR A 138 -4.86 11.37 -8.02
CA THR A 138 -6.13 11.37 -8.78
C THR A 138 -5.89 11.04 -10.24
N ARG A 139 -6.88 10.45 -10.91
CA ARG A 139 -6.83 10.17 -12.35
C ARG A 139 -7.22 11.44 -13.12
N VAL A 140 -6.41 11.79 -14.11
CA VAL A 140 -6.58 12.99 -14.95
C VAL A 140 -7.14 12.62 -16.32
N ALA A 141 -6.67 11.51 -16.87
CA ALA A 141 -7.10 10.90 -18.12
C ALA A 141 -6.66 9.43 -18.12
N PRO A 142 -7.07 8.60 -19.09
CA PRO A 142 -6.57 7.24 -19.18
C PRO A 142 -5.04 7.16 -19.14
N GLY A 143 -4.50 6.41 -18.19
CA GLY A 143 -3.06 6.25 -17.97
C GLY A 143 -2.34 7.51 -17.47
N ARG A 144 -3.05 8.58 -17.12
CA ARG A 144 -2.47 9.85 -16.66
C ARG A 144 -2.99 10.23 -15.28
N TYR A 145 -2.07 10.49 -14.37
CA TYR A 145 -2.37 10.72 -12.96
C TYR A 145 -1.66 11.96 -12.41
N LEU A 146 -2.26 12.55 -11.38
CA LEU A 146 -1.56 13.42 -10.46
C LEU A 146 -0.83 12.53 -9.46
N GLU A 147 0.46 12.75 -9.26
CA GLU A 147 1.32 11.96 -8.37
C GLU A 147 1.97 12.86 -7.31
N ALA A 148 2.08 12.36 -6.07
CA ALA A 148 2.85 13.00 -5.03
C ALA A 148 4.35 12.98 -5.37
N SER A 149 5.03 14.10 -5.16
CA SER A 149 6.40 14.32 -5.61
C SER A 149 7.21 15.09 -4.57
N ARG A 150 8.50 15.25 -4.85
CA ARG A 150 9.35 16.23 -4.18
C ARG A 150 9.21 17.58 -4.86
N ARG A 151 9.75 18.63 -4.23
CA ARG A 151 9.81 19.97 -4.80
C ARG A 151 10.38 19.93 -6.23
N PHE A 152 9.82 20.75 -7.11
CA PHE A 152 10.13 20.79 -8.55
C PHE A 152 9.79 19.52 -9.34
N GLY A 153 8.86 18.69 -8.84
CA GLY A 153 8.33 17.55 -9.59
C GLY A 153 9.27 16.35 -9.68
N GLN A 154 10.29 16.29 -8.82
CA GLN A 154 11.16 15.12 -8.73
C GLN A 154 10.39 13.92 -8.14
N PRO A 155 10.63 12.67 -8.58
CA PRO A 155 10.02 11.49 -7.96
C PRO A 155 10.25 11.47 -6.45
N ALA A 156 9.21 11.12 -5.70
CA ALA A 156 9.29 10.86 -4.27
C ALA A 156 9.03 9.37 -4.04
N ALA A 157 9.88 8.73 -3.23
CA ALA A 157 9.54 7.46 -2.62
C ALA A 157 8.61 7.71 -1.42
N SER A 158 7.81 6.72 -1.07
CA SER A 158 7.08 6.66 0.18
C SER A 158 7.09 5.24 0.72
N TYR A 159 7.07 5.10 2.04
CA TYR A 159 7.19 3.82 2.74
C TYR A 159 6.13 3.76 3.85
N PRO A 160 4.93 3.23 3.56
CA PRO A 160 3.93 2.99 4.60
C PRO A 160 4.42 1.93 5.62
N GLY A 161 5.47 1.20 5.25
CA GLY A 161 6.34 0.33 6.03
C GLY A 161 6.97 -0.73 5.11
N PRO A 162 7.74 -1.67 5.64
CA PRO A 162 8.38 -2.71 4.84
C PRO A 162 7.35 -3.48 4.02
N LEU A 163 7.63 -3.64 2.72
CA LEU A 163 6.76 -4.39 1.81
C LEU A 163 6.89 -5.90 2.03
N ALA A 164 8.07 -6.35 2.49
CA ALA A 164 8.31 -7.73 2.86
C ALA A 164 9.05 -7.83 4.19
N VAL A 165 8.74 -8.87 4.95
CA VAL A 165 9.35 -9.17 6.26
C VAL A 165 9.74 -10.65 6.32
N ARG A 166 10.68 -11.00 7.19
CA ARG A 166 10.99 -12.41 7.49
C ARG A 166 9.77 -13.09 8.11
N ALA A 167 9.58 -14.36 7.80
CA ALA A 167 8.58 -15.18 8.49
C ALA A 167 8.82 -15.18 10.01
N GLY A 168 7.73 -15.07 10.78
CA GLY A 168 7.79 -14.98 12.25
C GLY A 168 8.20 -13.62 12.81
N THR A 169 8.28 -12.57 11.98
CA THR A 169 8.56 -11.21 12.46
C THR A 169 7.43 -10.67 13.33
N ARG A 170 7.80 -9.89 14.35
CA ARG A 170 6.85 -9.13 15.17
C ARG A 170 6.66 -7.72 14.61
N LEU A 171 5.41 -7.33 14.38
CA LEU A 171 5.04 -5.98 13.98
C LEU A 171 4.95 -5.08 15.22
N THR A 172 5.42 -3.84 15.11
CA THR A 172 5.39 -2.85 16.20
C THR A 172 4.34 -1.76 15.99
N HIS A 173 4.05 -1.42 14.74
CA HIS A 173 3.00 -0.46 14.41
C HIS A 173 2.54 -0.63 12.97
N ALA A 174 1.27 -0.97 12.76
CA ALA A 174 0.73 -1.38 11.47
C ALA A 174 1.64 -2.43 10.82
N ARG A 175 2.31 -2.10 9.71
CA ARG A 175 3.25 -2.99 9.01
C ARG A 175 4.73 -2.74 9.32
N GLN A 176 5.05 -1.90 10.31
CA GLN A 176 6.42 -1.60 10.74
C GLN A 176 7.00 -2.71 11.60
N VAL A 177 8.33 -2.87 11.56
CA VAL A 177 9.07 -3.87 12.33
C VAL A 177 10.30 -3.24 12.97
N ASP A 178 10.74 -3.84 14.08
CA ASP A 178 12.05 -3.56 14.65
C ASP A 178 13.08 -4.53 14.07
N GLY A 179 14.18 -4.01 13.52
CA GLY A 179 15.26 -4.86 13.00
C GLY A 179 16.03 -4.24 11.85
N PRO A 180 17.05 -4.95 11.33
CA PRO A 180 17.83 -4.50 10.20
C PRO A 180 16.97 -4.42 8.94
N LEU A 181 16.72 -3.19 8.46
CA LEU A 181 15.98 -2.90 7.24
C LEU A 181 16.92 -2.83 6.05
N TYR A 182 16.62 -3.60 4.99
CA TYR A 182 17.19 -3.37 3.68
C TYR A 182 16.33 -2.35 2.94
N ARG A 183 16.88 -1.16 2.69
CA ARG A 183 16.15 -0.06 2.06
C ARG A 183 16.52 0.12 0.61
N VAL A 184 15.52 0.04 -0.25
CA VAL A 184 15.58 0.38 -1.66
C VAL A 184 14.95 1.76 -1.85
N ASP A 185 15.55 2.63 -2.65
CA ASP A 185 15.05 3.99 -2.90
C ASP A 185 15.14 4.34 -4.40
N LEU A 186 14.61 5.51 -4.78
CA LEU A 186 14.63 6.06 -6.13
C LEU A 186 15.88 6.90 -6.43
N GLY A 187 16.74 7.09 -5.44
CA GLY A 187 18.03 7.75 -5.56
C GLY A 187 19.02 7.25 -4.51
N PRO A 188 20.32 7.57 -4.62
CA PRO A 188 21.34 7.08 -3.69
C PRO A 188 21.31 7.78 -2.31
N TRP A 189 20.28 8.60 -2.08
CA TRP A 189 19.94 9.24 -0.81
C TRP A 189 18.43 9.10 -0.60
N ASN A 190 17.97 9.23 0.65
CA ASN A 190 16.55 9.12 0.95
C ASN A 190 15.71 10.10 0.12
N THR A 191 14.78 9.58 -0.69
CA THR A 191 13.86 10.42 -1.48
C THR A 191 12.47 10.55 -0.86
N ASP A 192 12.23 9.92 0.29
CA ASP A 192 11.00 10.09 1.07
C ASP A 192 11.01 11.43 1.83
N PRO A 193 10.09 12.36 1.51
CA PRO A 193 10.02 13.65 2.18
C PRO A 193 9.63 13.56 3.67
N ALA A 194 9.08 12.43 4.13
CA ALA A 194 8.69 12.23 5.52
C ALA A 194 9.83 11.70 6.41
N ARG A 195 10.98 11.32 5.84
CA ARG A 195 12.11 10.75 6.58
C ARG A 195 13.38 11.62 6.51
N PRO A 196 14.29 11.50 7.50
CA PRO A 196 15.59 12.17 7.48
C PRO A 196 16.38 11.87 6.20
N ARG A 197 17.18 12.85 5.73
CA ARG A 197 17.94 12.72 4.47
C ARG A 197 19.10 11.73 4.55
N ASP A 198 19.58 11.48 5.76
CA ASP A 198 20.68 10.59 6.11
C ASP A 198 20.24 9.14 6.34
N ALA A 199 18.96 8.81 6.12
CA ALA A 199 18.52 7.42 6.13
C ALA A 199 19.28 6.60 5.09
N ILE A 200 19.80 5.44 5.51
CA ILE A 200 20.65 4.56 4.71
C ILE A 200 19.86 4.02 3.53
N VAL A 201 20.39 4.21 2.32
CA VAL A 201 19.89 3.57 1.09
C VAL A 201 20.86 2.47 0.69
N HIS A 202 20.38 1.24 0.62
CA HIS A 202 21.17 0.06 0.26
C HIS A 202 21.16 -0.19 -1.24
N GLU A 203 20.07 0.17 -1.92
CA GLU A 203 19.89 -0.05 -3.35
C GLU A 203 19.07 1.08 -3.99
N VAL A 204 19.36 1.38 -5.26
CA VAL A 204 18.60 2.32 -6.08
C VAL A 204 17.88 1.60 -7.21
N VAL A 205 16.58 1.83 -7.36
CA VAL A 205 15.76 1.35 -8.47
C VAL A 205 15.18 2.50 -9.29
N ARG A 206 14.66 2.22 -10.48
CA ARG A 206 14.04 3.26 -11.32
C ARG A 206 12.62 3.53 -10.82
N PRO A 207 12.06 4.74 -11.03
CA PRO A 207 10.68 5.05 -10.64
C PRO A 207 9.60 4.10 -11.21
N GLN A 208 9.86 3.47 -12.35
CA GLN A 208 8.96 2.48 -12.95
C GLN A 208 8.99 1.10 -12.29
N ASP A 209 9.99 0.86 -11.45
CA ASP A 209 10.18 -0.40 -10.71
C ASP A 209 9.57 -0.30 -9.28
N ALA A 210 9.15 0.90 -8.86
CA ALA A 210 8.47 1.15 -7.59
C ALA A 210 7.00 0.73 -7.63
N VAL A 211 6.43 0.43 -6.47
CA VAL A 211 5.01 0.10 -6.31
C VAL A 211 4.16 1.35 -6.54
N LEU A 212 3.07 1.24 -7.29
CA LEU A 212 2.08 2.31 -7.40
C LEU A 212 1.06 2.19 -6.27
N HIS A 213 0.85 3.25 -5.53
CA HIS A 213 -0.10 3.30 -4.41
C HIS A 213 -1.31 4.15 -4.81
N PHE A 214 -2.49 3.54 -4.89
CA PHE A 214 -3.71 4.13 -5.44
C PHE A 214 -4.65 4.69 -4.36
N SER A 215 -4.17 4.89 -3.13
CA SER A 215 -5.01 5.22 -1.97
C SER A 215 -5.85 6.49 -2.06
N TRP A 216 -5.56 7.38 -2.99
CA TRP A 216 -6.32 8.62 -3.20
C TRP A 216 -7.07 8.64 -4.54
N VAL A 217 -6.85 7.66 -5.41
CA VAL A 217 -7.41 7.60 -6.76
C VAL A 217 -8.78 6.92 -6.71
N ARG A 218 -9.84 7.66 -6.38
CA ARG A 218 -11.21 7.12 -6.23
C ARG A 218 -12.25 8.12 -6.71
N ARG A 219 -13.46 7.65 -7.02
CA ARG A 219 -14.66 8.47 -7.09
C ARG A 219 -14.95 9.14 -5.75
N PRO A 220 -15.61 10.31 -5.74
CA PRO A 220 -15.97 11.02 -4.50
C PRO A 220 -16.72 10.17 -3.47
N GLU A 221 -17.59 9.27 -3.91
CA GLU A 221 -18.36 8.37 -3.04
C GLU A 221 -17.46 7.32 -2.39
N ALA A 222 -16.70 6.57 -3.19
CA ALA A 222 -15.72 5.59 -2.70
C ALA A 222 -14.67 6.23 -1.78
N MET A 223 -14.27 7.47 -2.05
CA MET A 223 -13.35 8.21 -1.19
C MET A 223 -13.94 8.53 0.19
N ARG A 224 -15.22 8.92 0.25
CA ARG A 224 -15.91 9.16 1.53
C ARG A 224 -16.07 7.88 2.33
N GLN A 225 -16.42 6.79 1.66
CA GLN A 225 -16.51 5.48 2.29
C GLN A 225 -15.17 5.03 2.86
N LYS A 226 -14.09 5.15 2.08
CA LYS A 226 -12.71 4.89 2.55
C LYS A 226 -12.30 5.70 3.77
N PHE A 227 -12.73 6.96 3.84
CA PHE A 227 -12.46 7.78 5.02
C PHE A 227 -13.17 7.28 6.26
N GLY A 228 -14.27 6.53 6.12
CA GLY A 228 -14.97 5.87 7.22
C GLY A 228 -14.16 4.74 7.83
N TRP A 229 -13.66 3.80 7.01
CA TRP A 229 -13.06 2.54 7.48
C TRP A 229 -11.53 2.53 7.64
N SER A 230 -10.83 3.61 7.33
CA SER A 230 -9.37 3.69 7.45
C SER A 230 -8.90 3.69 8.91
N GLY A 231 -7.76 3.05 9.22
CA GLY A 231 -7.07 3.23 10.50
C GLY A 231 -6.69 4.70 10.79
N HIS A 232 -6.63 5.53 9.74
CA HIS A 232 -6.36 6.97 9.81
C HIS A 232 -7.61 7.86 9.77
N THR A 233 -8.83 7.35 10.04
CA THR A 233 -10.08 8.14 10.01
C THR A 233 -9.99 9.44 10.79
N ALA A 234 -9.36 9.46 11.98
CA ALA A 234 -9.18 10.69 12.77
C ALA A 234 -8.39 11.78 12.03
N HIS A 235 -7.45 11.41 11.15
CA HIS A 235 -6.73 12.36 10.30
C HIS A 235 -7.56 12.78 9.08
N TYR A 236 -8.25 11.83 8.44
CA TYR A 236 -9.05 12.10 7.23
C TYR A 236 -10.33 12.90 7.49
N SER A 237 -10.92 12.75 8.68
CA SER A 237 -12.08 13.52 9.13
C SER A 237 -11.75 14.95 9.58
N ARG A 238 -10.47 15.36 9.55
CA ARG A 238 -10.10 16.75 9.84
C ARG A 238 -10.70 17.69 8.79
N PRO A 239 -11.24 18.86 9.20
CA PRO A 239 -11.74 19.85 8.27
C PRO A 239 -10.73 20.17 7.17
N GLY A 240 -11.20 20.18 5.93
CA GLY A 240 -10.41 20.55 4.76
C GLY A 240 -9.53 19.45 4.14
N VAL A 241 -9.37 18.25 4.72
CA VAL A 241 -8.64 17.15 4.03
C VAL A 241 -9.38 16.73 2.77
N TYR A 242 -10.67 16.42 2.92
CA TYR A 242 -11.54 16.07 1.81
C TYR A 242 -11.65 17.20 0.78
N GLU A 243 -11.84 18.44 1.23
CA GLU A 243 -11.94 19.62 0.35
C GLU A 243 -10.66 19.85 -0.46
N ARG A 244 -9.48 19.67 0.16
CA ARG A 244 -8.19 19.75 -0.55
C ARG A 244 -8.07 18.65 -1.60
N TRP A 245 -8.46 17.43 -1.25
CA TRP A 245 -8.48 16.32 -2.19
C TRP A 245 -9.42 16.60 -3.36
N GLU A 246 -10.67 16.98 -3.08
CA GLU A 246 -11.68 17.29 -4.08
C GLU A 246 -11.23 18.43 -5.00
N HIS A 247 -10.67 19.51 -4.44
CA HIS A 247 -10.14 20.63 -5.21
C HIS A 247 -9.01 20.20 -6.16
N ARG A 248 -8.08 19.38 -5.68
CA ARG A 248 -6.95 18.88 -6.49
C ARG A 248 -7.41 17.87 -7.55
N THR A 249 -8.44 17.08 -7.25
CA THR A 249 -9.11 16.20 -8.21
C THR A 249 -9.82 17.00 -9.31
N ARG A 250 -10.48 18.11 -8.97
CA ARG A 250 -11.10 19.02 -9.96
C ARG A 250 -10.08 19.83 -10.76
N HIS A 251 -8.91 20.13 -10.19
CA HIS A 251 -7.90 21.00 -10.81
C HIS A 251 -6.48 20.40 -10.77
N PRO A 252 -6.25 19.22 -11.37
CA PRO A 252 -4.97 18.51 -11.25
C PRO A 252 -3.81 19.26 -11.91
N TYR A 253 -4.05 19.92 -13.06
CA TYR A 253 -3.05 20.74 -13.74
C TYR A 253 -2.61 21.94 -12.89
N ARG A 254 -3.57 22.63 -12.25
CA ARG A 254 -3.28 23.73 -11.33
C ARG A 254 -2.54 23.23 -10.09
N ALA A 255 -2.90 22.04 -9.58
CA ALA A 255 -2.21 21.43 -8.46
C ALA A 255 -0.73 21.16 -8.78
N ALA A 256 -0.43 20.58 -9.94
CA ALA A 256 0.94 20.36 -10.40
C ALA A 256 1.69 21.69 -10.66
N LEU A 257 1.09 22.63 -11.40
CA LEU A 257 1.72 23.90 -11.76
C LEU A 257 2.07 24.75 -10.54
N THR A 258 1.20 24.79 -9.53
CA THR A 258 1.42 25.57 -8.30
C THR A 258 2.28 24.85 -7.27
N SER A 259 2.65 23.58 -7.49
CA SER A 259 3.39 22.78 -6.51
C SER A 259 4.71 23.42 -6.09
N PRO A 260 5.60 23.91 -6.98
CA PRO A 260 6.88 24.50 -6.57
C PRO A 260 6.78 25.69 -5.60
N LEU A 261 5.62 26.35 -5.54
CA LEU A 261 5.32 27.50 -4.67
C LEU A 261 4.86 27.08 -3.28
N ARG A 262 4.54 25.80 -3.07
CA ARG A 262 4.06 25.26 -1.78
C ARG A 262 5.21 24.86 -0.87
N ARG A 263 4.97 24.95 0.45
CA ARG A 263 5.90 24.47 1.48
C ARG A 263 5.91 22.94 1.61
N GLN A 264 4.81 22.28 1.29
CA GLN A 264 4.61 20.83 1.38
C GLN A 264 3.55 20.38 0.36
N GLU A 265 3.31 19.08 0.25
CA GLU A 265 2.32 18.48 -0.67
C GLU A 265 2.56 18.91 -2.13
N TRP A 266 3.70 18.47 -2.67
CA TRP A 266 4.08 18.70 -4.05
C TRP A 266 3.53 17.62 -4.97
N TYR A 267 3.10 18.03 -6.16
CA TYR A 267 2.52 17.16 -7.16
C TYR A 267 3.16 17.36 -8.53
N ARG A 268 3.11 16.28 -9.33
CA ARG A 268 3.46 16.27 -10.74
C ARG A 268 2.41 15.49 -11.52
N LEU A 269 2.36 15.70 -12.83
CA LEU A 269 1.62 14.83 -13.73
C LEU A 269 2.52 13.70 -14.21
N VAL A 270 2.00 12.48 -14.23
CA VAL A 270 2.69 11.30 -14.73
C VAL A 270 1.82 10.47 -15.65
N THR A 271 2.49 9.73 -16.52
CA THR A 271 1.89 8.65 -17.29
C THR A 271 2.34 7.33 -16.72
N VAL A 272 1.39 6.47 -16.35
CA VAL A 272 1.63 5.09 -15.92
C VAL A 272 0.62 4.17 -16.60
N PRO A 273 0.97 2.90 -16.87
CA PRO A 273 0.00 1.92 -17.35
C PRO A 273 -1.23 1.86 -16.44
N GLU A 274 -2.43 1.79 -17.02
CA GLU A 274 -3.63 1.60 -16.22
C GLU A 274 -3.64 0.19 -15.64
N PRO A 275 -3.85 0.04 -14.33
CA PRO A 275 -4.10 -1.27 -13.76
C PRO A 275 -5.38 -1.86 -14.38
N PRO A 276 -5.36 -3.12 -14.83
CA PRO A 276 -6.54 -3.75 -15.42
C PRO A 276 -7.70 -3.81 -14.42
N GLY A 277 -8.85 -3.24 -14.78
CA GLY A 277 -10.04 -3.17 -13.94
C GLY A 277 -10.05 -2.01 -12.93
N GLY A 278 -9.03 -1.16 -12.91
CA GLY A 278 -8.98 0.03 -12.05
C GLY A 278 -9.64 1.25 -12.70
N GLU A 279 -10.97 1.25 -12.78
CA GLU A 279 -11.67 2.53 -12.90
C GLU A 279 -11.73 3.19 -11.51
N PRO A 280 -11.35 4.48 -11.36
CA PRO A 280 -11.60 5.20 -10.12
C PRO A 280 -13.09 5.26 -9.82
#